data_AF-A0A7W4VSR9-F1
#
_entry.id   AF-A0A7W4VSR9-F1
#
_cell.length_a   1.000
_cell.length_b   1.000
_cell.length_c   1.000
_cell.angle_alpha   90.00
_cell.angle_beta   90.00
_cell.angle_gamma   90.00
#
_symmetry.space_group_name_H-M   'P 1'
#
loop_
_entity.id
_entity.type
_entity.pdbx_description
1 polymer ?
#
loop_
_entity_poly.entity_id
_entity_poly.type
_entity_poly.pdbx_seq_one_letter_code
_entity_poly.pdbx_strand_id
1 'polypeptide(L)'
;MTIIDDRAELLGLAILKKGAHPNPENGVCLLEAVAWISGEPHTDRPECACPVLGSFGRALNDVLPDDKRQQLVPLAPLIVGTANDGHAQERGLMAADWLIRTYTPTWLRLAGLEEAAVSLETLPRRASWDDVEAAVPVVQAAREKARAAGDAAGAAAGAAAGDAAGAAAWDAAGAAAGAAAGAARDAARDAAGAAAWDAAGAAAGAAAGAARYAAWAAAGAALQPTVDALQDSAIDLLRQMCTLGEEAAR
;
A
#
# COMPACT_ATOMS: atom_id res chain seq x y z
N MET A 1 -10.32 29.52 -15.13
CA MET A 1 -9.57 29.72 -13.87
C MET A 1 -8.16 30.15 -14.25
N THR A 2 -7.54 31.09 -13.53
CA THR A 2 -6.20 31.59 -13.86
C THR A 2 -5.22 31.20 -12.75
N ILE A 3 -4.07 30.64 -13.12
CA ILE A 3 -2.98 30.34 -12.19
C ILE A 3 -2.33 31.65 -11.76
N ILE A 4 -1.97 31.78 -10.48
CA ILE A 4 -1.20 32.93 -9.99
C ILE A 4 0.28 32.69 -10.32
N ASP A 5 0.80 33.39 -11.33
CA ASP A 5 2.14 33.18 -11.90
C ASP A 5 3.25 33.16 -10.83
N ASP A 6 3.30 34.14 -9.93
CA ASP A 6 4.27 34.19 -8.83
C ASP A 6 4.23 32.96 -7.91
N ARG A 7 3.05 32.34 -7.74
CA ARG A 7 2.90 31.12 -6.92
C ARG A 7 3.30 29.86 -7.68
N ALA A 8 3.10 29.83 -9.00
CA ALA A 8 3.53 28.72 -9.85
C ALA A 8 5.07 28.61 -9.90
N GLU A 9 5.78 29.74 -9.92
CA GLU A 9 7.24 29.75 -9.83
C GLU A 9 7.72 29.19 -8.48
N LEU A 10 7.07 29.59 -7.37
CA LEU A 10 7.40 29.10 -6.03
C LEU A 10 7.03 27.63 -5.81
N LEU A 11 6.03 27.11 -6.53
CA LEU A 11 5.67 25.69 -6.50
C LEU A 11 6.83 24.79 -6.94
N GLY A 12 7.67 25.24 -7.88
CA GLY A 12 8.85 24.50 -8.32
C GLY A 12 9.88 24.26 -7.20
N LEU A 13 9.77 24.99 -6.08
CA LEU A 13 10.60 24.85 -4.88
C LEU A 13 9.86 24.14 -3.72
N ALA A 14 8.59 23.81 -3.90
CA ALA A 14 7.76 23.20 -2.85
C ALA A 14 8.14 21.74 -2.63
N ILE A 15 8.12 21.34 -1.35
CA ILE A 15 8.25 19.95 -0.94
C ILE A 15 6.90 19.45 -0.45
N LEU A 16 6.28 18.55 -1.20
CA LEU A 16 5.00 17.97 -0.85
C LEU A 16 5.15 17.04 0.36
N LYS A 17 4.22 17.18 1.31
CA LYS A 17 4.13 16.37 2.52
C LYS A 17 2.88 15.49 2.51
N LYS A 18 2.95 14.43 3.30
CA LYS A 18 1.85 13.50 3.55
C LYS A 18 0.81 14.13 4.48
N GLY A 19 -0.46 13.88 4.21
CA GLY A 19 -1.58 14.26 5.05
C GLY A 19 -2.05 15.71 4.83
N ALA A 20 -2.98 16.13 5.68
CA ALA A 20 -3.55 17.48 5.67
C ALA A 20 -2.80 18.39 6.65
N HIS A 21 -2.65 19.66 6.27
CA HIS A 21 -1.93 20.66 7.04
C HIS A 21 -2.89 21.80 7.39
N PRO A 22 -2.80 22.37 8.61
CA PRO A 22 -3.68 23.47 9.00
C PRO A 22 -3.33 24.79 8.30
N ASN A 23 -2.11 24.91 7.78
CA ASN A 23 -1.64 26.05 6.99
C ASN A 23 -0.37 25.68 6.19
N PRO A 24 0.04 26.49 5.19
CA PRO A 24 1.20 26.21 4.35
C PRO A 24 2.55 26.14 5.07
N GLU A 25 2.71 26.78 6.24
CA GLU A 25 3.96 26.75 7.01
C GLU A 25 4.27 25.35 7.56
N ASN A 26 3.23 24.54 7.80
CA ASN A 26 3.37 23.15 8.22
C ASN A 26 3.72 22.20 7.05
N GLY A 27 3.70 22.71 5.82
CA GLY A 27 3.80 21.95 4.58
C GLY A 27 2.50 21.97 3.79
N VAL A 28 2.53 21.40 2.61
CA VAL A 28 1.38 21.26 1.72
C VAL A 28 1.36 19.87 1.10
N CYS A 29 0.19 19.28 0.95
CA CYS A 29 -0.04 18.14 0.07
C CYS A 29 -0.26 18.62 -1.37
N LEU A 30 -0.38 17.69 -2.32
CA LEU A 30 -0.68 18.01 -3.72
C LEU A 30 -1.89 18.95 -3.86
N LEU A 31 -3.01 18.65 -3.20
CA LEU A 31 -4.26 19.41 -3.40
C LEU A 31 -4.27 20.76 -2.67
N GLU A 32 -3.54 20.87 -1.56
CA GLU A 32 -3.28 22.16 -0.91
C GLU A 32 -2.42 23.06 -1.80
N ALA A 33 -1.43 22.47 -2.50
CA ALA A 33 -0.65 23.18 -3.51
C ALA A 33 -1.53 23.65 -4.69
N VAL A 34 -2.47 22.81 -5.15
CA VAL A 34 -3.47 23.19 -6.18
C VAL A 34 -4.30 24.39 -5.71
N ALA A 35 -4.87 24.34 -4.51
CA ALA A 35 -5.64 25.45 -3.94
C ALA A 35 -4.81 26.73 -3.86
N TRP A 36 -3.55 26.60 -3.45
CA TRP A 36 -2.64 27.73 -3.31
C TRP A 36 -2.34 28.42 -4.66
N ILE A 37 -2.00 27.66 -5.70
CA ILE A 37 -1.69 28.23 -7.03
C ILE A 37 -2.94 28.74 -7.76
N SER A 38 -4.13 28.22 -7.45
CA SER A 38 -5.41 28.68 -8.00
C SER A 38 -5.97 29.92 -7.28
N GLY A 39 -5.37 30.33 -6.15
CA GLY A 39 -5.82 31.48 -5.37
C GLY A 39 -6.94 31.16 -4.38
N GLU A 40 -7.27 29.88 -4.19
CA GLU A 40 -8.29 29.44 -3.25
C GLU A 40 -7.80 29.49 -1.79
N PRO A 41 -8.72 29.47 -0.80
CA PRO A 41 -8.37 29.25 0.60
C PRO A 41 -7.57 27.95 0.78
N HIS A 42 -6.72 27.87 1.80
CA HIS A 42 -5.95 26.65 2.10
C HIS A 42 -6.91 25.47 2.36
N THR A 43 -6.88 24.47 1.48
CA THR A 43 -7.75 23.29 1.52
C THR A 43 -7.15 22.16 0.72
N ASP A 44 -7.38 20.90 1.12
CA ASP A 44 -7.07 19.71 0.32
C ASP A 44 -8.22 19.33 -0.64
N ARG A 45 -9.29 20.14 -0.67
CA ARG A 45 -10.48 19.98 -1.52
C ARG A 45 -10.76 21.26 -2.31
N PRO A 46 -9.84 21.68 -3.19
CA PRO A 46 -10.06 22.87 -4.01
C PRO A 46 -11.26 22.70 -4.93
N GLU A 47 -12.06 23.77 -5.05
CA GLU A 47 -13.22 23.85 -5.94
C GLU A 47 -12.80 23.83 -7.41
N CYS A 48 -11.56 24.25 -7.75
CA CYS A 48 -11.08 24.20 -9.12
C CYS A 48 -10.76 22.79 -9.63
N ALA A 49 -10.65 21.79 -8.75
CA ALA A 49 -10.22 20.44 -9.11
C ALA A 49 -11.41 19.50 -9.35
N CYS A 50 -11.29 18.65 -10.38
CA CYS A 50 -12.21 17.53 -10.58
C CYS A 50 -12.26 16.65 -9.31
N PRO A 51 -13.44 16.28 -8.78
CA PRO A 51 -13.55 15.45 -7.58
C PRO A 51 -12.81 14.10 -7.70
N VAL A 52 -12.74 13.53 -8.91
CA VAL A 52 -11.98 12.29 -9.17
C VAL A 52 -10.47 12.52 -9.01
N LEU A 53 -9.93 13.58 -9.61
CA LEU A 53 -8.51 13.97 -9.43
C LEU A 53 -8.20 14.34 -7.99
N GLY A 54 -9.11 15.06 -7.32
CA GLY A 54 -8.97 15.39 -5.91
C GLY A 54 -8.88 14.15 -5.02
N SER A 55 -9.77 13.17 -5.24
CA SER A 55 -9.76 11.92 -4.48
C SER A 55 -8.50 11.09 -4.77
N PHE A 56 -8.20 10.85 -6.06
CA PHE A 56 -7.06 10.04 -6.48
C PHE A 56 -5.73 10.68 -6.07
N GLY A 57 -5.58 11.99 -6.30
CA GLY A 57 -4.37 12.75 -5.98
C GLY A 57 -4.08 12.81 -4.48
N ARG A 58 -5.09 12.99 -3.61
CA ARG A 58 -4.91 12.91 -2.15
C ARG A 58 -4.47 11.52 -1.71
N ALA A 59 -5.16 10.48 -2.19
CA ALA A 59 -4.80 9.11 -1.85
C ALA A 59 -3.37 8.78 -2.31
N LEU A 60 -3.00 9.17 -3.53
CA LEU A 60 -1.66 8.96 -4.08
C LEU A 60 -0.60 9.73 -3.29
N ASN A 61 -0.83 11.01 -2.96
CA ASN A 61 0.07 11.82 -2.16
C ASN A 61 0.45 11.13 -0.83
N ASP A 62 -0.52 10.50 -0.18
CA ASP A 62 -0.36 9.95 1.16
C ASP A 62 0.29 8.55 1.20
N VAL A 63 0.19 7.80 0.11
CA VAL A 63 0.80 6.46 -0.01
C VAL A 63 2.20 6.50 -0.63
N LEU A 64 2.55 7.56 -1.38
CA LEU A 64 3.88 7.70 -1.96
C LEU A 64 4.95 7.96 -0.89
N PRO A 65 6.14 7.36 -1.01
CA PRO A 65 7.31 7.76 -0.24
C PRO A 65 7.74 9.19 -0.62
N ASP A 66 8.54 9.82 0.24
CA ASP A 66 8.86 11.24 0.14
C ASP A 66 9.51 11.65 -1.18
N ASP A 67 10.37 10.79 -1.74
CA ASP A 67 11.07 10.97 -3.01
C ASP A 67 10.10 10.90 -4.20
N LYS A 68 9.28 9.84 -4.30
CA LYS A 68 8.29 9.70 -5.37
C LYS A 68 7.19 10.74 -5.28
N ARG A 69 6.81 11.20 -4.08
CA ARG A 69 5.78 12.23 -3.89
C ARG A 69 6.15 13.55 -4.60
N GLN A 70 7.43 13.89 -4.69
CA GLN A 70 7.84 15.13 -5.37
C GLN A 70 7.57 15.10 -6.88
N GLN A 71 7.39 13.92 -7.47
CA GLN A 71 6.98 13.80 -8.88
C GLN A 71 5.55 14.33 -9.13
N LEU A 72 4.76 14.56 -8.08
CA LEU A 72 3.42 15.14 -8.18
C LEU A 72 3.43 16.67 -8.30
N VAL A 73 4.50 17.35 -7.89
CA VAL A 73 4.65 18.81 -7.98
C VAL A 73 4.33 19.34 -9.38
N PRO A 74 4.93 18.83 -10.48
CA PRO A 74 4.62 19.31 -11.83
C PRO A 74 3.19 19.01 -12.30
N LEU A 75 2.45 18.16 -11.59
CA LEU A 75 1.05 17.83 -11.93
C LEU A 75 0.06 18.81 -11.31
N ALA A 76 0.43 19.55 -10.25
CA ALA A 76 -0.50 20.46 -9.58
C ALA A 76 -1.10 21.53 -10.51
N PRO A 77 -0.32 22.20 -11.39
CA PRO A 77 -0.87 23.15 -12.37
C PRO A 77 -1.89 22.51 -13.33
N LEU A 78 -1.68 21.24 -13.71
CA LEU A 78 -2.55 20.51 -14.65
C LEU A 78 -3.91 20.12 -14.04
N ILE A 79 -4.03 20.17 -12.71
CA ILE A 79 -5.29 19.90 -12.01
C ILE A 79 -6.18 21.15 -11.95
N VAL A 80 -5.59 22.34 -12.04
CA VAL A 80 -6.33 23.61 -11.92
C VAL A 80 -7.34 23.76 -13.05
N GLY A 81 -8.62 23.96 -12.70
CA GLY A 81 -9.69 24.19 -13.67
C GLY A 81 -10.37 22.92 -14.18
N THR A 82 -9.96 21.73 -13.72
CA THR A 82 -10.53 20.45 -14.14
C THR A 82 -11.92 20.15 -13.56
N ALA A 83 -12.43 20.96 -12.62
CA ALA A 83 -13.73 20.72 -11.97
C ALA A 83 -14.91 20.60 -12.94
N ASN A 84 -14.88 21.35 -14.06
CA ASN A 84 -16.00 21.46 -15.00
C ASN A 84 -15.56 21.29 -16.47
N ASP A 85 -14.48 20.56 -16.72
CA ASP A 85 -13.94 20.34 -18.07
C ASP A 85 -14.63 19.23 -18.87
N GLY A 86 -15.65 18.60 -18.28
CA GLY A 86 -16.43 17.53 -18.94
C GLY A 86 -15.80 16.14 -18.87
N HIS A 87 -14.58 15.98 -18.34
CA HIS A 87 -13.85 14.70 -18.37
C HIS A 87 -13.94 13.88 -17.07
N ALA A 88 -14.77 14.30 -16.10
CA ALA A 88 -14.88 13.62 -14.81
C ALA A 88 -15.25 12.13 -14.92
N GLN A 89 -16.15 11.79 -15.86
CA GLN A 89 -16.55 10.40 -16.11
C GLN A 89 -15.39 9.58 -16.69
N GLU A 90 -14.70 10.10 -17.69
CA GLU A 90 -13.57 9.44 -18.34
C GLU A 90 -12.44 9.17 -17.34
N ARG A 91 -12.13 10.12 -16.45
CA ARG A 91 -11.16 9.92 -15.36
C ARG A 91 -11.58 8.81 -14.41
N GLY A 92 -12.87 8.73 -14.07
CA GLY A 92 -13.40 7.65 -13.24
C GLY A 92 -13.23 6.29 -13.90
N LEU A 93 -13.49 6.20 -15.22
CA LEU A 93 -13.30 4.98 -16.00
C LEU A 93 -11.82 4.60 -16.13
N MET A 94 -10.92 5.57 -16.31
CA MET A 94 -9.47 5.32 -16.32
C MET A 94 -8.98 4.75 -14.99
N ALA A 95 -9.43 5.29 -13.86
CA ALA A 95 -9.08 4.77 -12.54
C ALA A 95 -9.63 3.35 -12.32
N ALA A 96 -10.88 3.09 -12.74
CA ALA A 96 -11.47 1.75 -12.66
C ALA A 96 -10.74 0.74 -13.56
N ASP A 97 -10.43 1.12 -14.80
CA ASP A 97 -9.68 0.27 -15.75
C ASP A 97 -8.30 -0.07 -15.17
N TRP A 98 -7.57 0.92 -14.64
CA TRP A 98 -6.27 0.69 -14.02
C TRP A 98 -6.36 -0.25 -12.82
N LEU A 99 -7.35 -0.10 -11.95
CA LEU A 99 -7.55 -1.01 -10.82
C LEU A 99 -7.77 -2.45 -11.27
N ILE A 100 -8.57 -2.65 -12.32
CA ILE A 100 -8.96 -3.96 -12.82
C ILE A 100 -7.84 -4.62 -13.64
N ARG A 101 -7.24 -3.89 -14.58
CA ARG A 101 -6.33 -4.44 -15.60
C ARG A 101 -4.84 -4.22 -15.29
N THR A 102 -4.49 -3.42 -14.28
CA THR A 102 -3.08 -3.15 -13.92
C THR A 102 -2.80 -3.44 -12.44
N TYR A 103 -3.51 -2.76 -11.52
CA TYR A 103 -3.23 -2.87 -10.08
C TYR A 103 -3.48 -4.29 -9.55
N THR A 104 -4.68 -4.83 -9.76
CA THR A 104 -5.06 -6.14 -9.25
C THR A 104 -4.23 -7.27 -9.87
N PRO A 105 -4.02 -7.34 -11.20
CA PRO A 105 -3.23 -8.40 -11.83
C PRO A 105 -1.77 -8.42 -11.37
N THR A 106 -1.17 -7.26 -11.12
CA THR A 106 0.22 -7.18 -10.62
C THR A 106 0.36 -7.90 -9.27
N TRP A 107 -0.58 -7.70 -8.35
CA TRP A 107 -0.60 -8.43 -7.08
C TRP A 107 -0.92 -9.92 -7.23
N LEU A 108 -1.83 -10.27 -8.14
CA LEU A 108 -2.16 -11.67 -8.41
C LEU A 108 -0.95 -12.44 -8.96
N ARG A 109 -0.16 -11.84 -9.85
CA ARG A 109 1.09 -12.43 -10.36
C ARG A 109 2.10 -12.67 -9.26
N LEU A 110 2.27 -11.69 -8.36
CA LEU A 110 3.14 -11.85 -7.18
C LEU A 110 2.69 -13.02 -6.28
N ALA A 111 1.38 -13.22 -6.17
CA ALA A 111 0.79 -14.34 -5.43
C ALA A 111 0.79 -15.68 -6.21
N GLY A 112 1.38 -15.75 -7.41
CA GLY A 112 1.39 -16.94 -8.25
C GLY A 112 0.05 -17.28 -8.93
N LEU A 113 -0.91 -16.34 -8.93
CA LEU A 113 -2.26 -16.51 -9.48
C LEU A 113 -2.33 -16.03 -10.93
N GLU A 114 -1.47 -16.59 -11.77
CA GLU A 114 -1.24 -16.16 -13.17
C GLU A 114 -2.53 -16.15 -14.01
N GLU A 115 -3.31 -17.24 -13.97
CA GLU A 115 -4.55 -17.36 -14.74
C GLU A 115 -5.58 -16.28 -14.34
N ALA A 116 -5.66 -15.96 -13.04
CA ALA A 116 -6.57 -14.92 -12.54
C ALA A 116 -6.12 -13.53 -12.99
N ALA A 117 -4.82 -13.27 -12.99
CA ALA A 117 -4.24 -12.03 -13.50
C ALA A 117 -4.56 -11.84 -15.00
N VAL A 118 -4.28 -12.85 -15.82
CA VAL A 118 -4.55 -12.84 -17.27
C VAL A 118 -6.03 -12.64 -17.56
N SER A 119 -6.91 -13.28 -16.77
CA SER A 119 -8.36 -13.12 -16.94
C SER A 119 -8.81 -11.66 -16.80
N LEU A 120 -8.21 -10.89 -15.90
CA LEU A 120 -8.51 -9.48 -15.73
C LEU A 120 -7.87 -8.60 -16.81
N GLU A 121 -6.62 -8.87 -17.19
CA GLU A 121 -5.85 -8.11 -18.19
C GLU A 121 -6.47 -8.20 -19.59
N THR A 122 -7.04 -9.36 -19.94
CA THR A 122 -7.65 -9.62 -21.25
C THR A 122 -9.03 -9.01 -21.43
N LEU A 123 -9.68 -8.56 -20.35
CA LEU A 123 -10.95 -7.85 -20.47
C LEU A 123 -10.78 -6.58 -21.33
N PRO A 124 -11.77 -6.17 -22.13
CA PRO A 124 -11.69 -4.96 -22.95
C PRO A 124 -11.31 -3.72 -22.13
N ARG A 125 -10.76 -2.67 -22.73
CA ARG A 125 -10.66 -1.38 -22.02
C ARG A 125 -12.05 -0.88 -21.66
N ARG A 126 -12.24 -0.38 -20.44
CA ARG A 126 -13.55 0.15 -20.00
C ARG A 126 -13.85 1.46 -20.70
N ALA A 127 -14.90 1.46 -21.52
CA ALA A 127 -15.41 2.65 -22.20
C ALA A 127 -16.66 3.23 -21.51
N SER A 128 -17.29 2.45 -20.63
CA SER A 128 -18.51 2.83 -19.90
C SER A 128 -18.56 2.21 -18.50
N TRP A 129 -19.48 2.69 -17.67
CA TRP A 129 -19.74 2.09 -16.35
C TRP A 129 -20.40 0.72 -16.45
N ASP A 130 -21.16 0.46 -17.52
CA ASP A 130 -21.72 -0.86 -17.82
C ASP A 130 -20.59 -1.88 -18.08
N ASP A 131 -19.50 -1.47 -18.75
CA ASP A 131 -18.32 -2.33 -18.93
C ASP A 131 -17.64 -2.66 -17.59
N VAL A 132 -17.66 -1.70 -16.64
CA VAL A 132 -17.11 -1.90 -15.30
C VAL A 132 -17.98 -2.88 -14.51
N GLU A 133 -19.30 -2.74 -14.59
CA GLU A 133 -20.24 -3.66 -13.97
C GLU A 133 -20.11 -5.08 -14.56
N ALA A 134 -19.98 -5.20 -15.87
CA ALA A 134 -19.75 -6.48 -16.55
C ALA A 134 -18.45 -7.17 -16.13
N ALA A 135 -17.45 -6.44 -15.64
CA ALA A 135 -16.20 -7.00 -15.14
C ALA A 135 -16.30 -7.54 -13.70
N VAL A 136 -17.35 -7.18 -12.95
CA VAL A 136 -17.51 -7.54 -11.52
C VAL A 136 -17.40 -9.05 -11.27
N PRO A 137 -18.06 -9.95 -12.03
CA PRO A 137 -17.95 -11.38 -11.80
C PRO A 137 -16.50 -11.90 -11.93
N VAL A 138 -15.72 -11.37 -12.87
CA VAL A 138 -14.32 -11.77 -13.08
C VAL A 138 -13.43 -11.28 -11.94
N VAL A 139 -13.66 -10.05 -11.46
CA VAL A 139 -12.98 -9.49 -10.27
C VAL A 139 -13.32 -10.30 -9.01
N GLN A 140 -14.58 -10.70 -8.83
CA GLN A 140 -15.00 -11.54 -7.71
C GLN A 140 -14.35 -12.91 -7.74
N ALA A 141 -14.30 -13.57 -8.89
CA ALA A 141 -13.61 -14.85 -9.05
C ALA A 141 -12.10 -14.75 -8.73
N ALA A 142 -11.45 -13.68 -9.18
CA ALA A 142 -10.04 -13.42 -8.84
C ALA A 142 -9.84 -13.20 -7.33
N ARG A 143 -10.75 -12.46 -6.68
CA ARG A 143 -10.74 -12.24 -5.23
C ARG A 143 -10.91 -13.54 -4.44
N GLU A 144 -11.78 -14.44 -4.88
CA GLU A 144 -11.97 -15.75 -4.25
C GLU A 144 -10.70 -16.61 -4.35
N LYS A 145 -10.07 -16.66 -5.54
CA LYS A 145 -8.77 -17.33 -5.73
C LYS A 145 -7.69 -16.74 -4.80
N ALA A 146 -7.61 -15.41 -4.72
CA ALA A 146 -6.65 -14.72 -3.84
C ALA A 146 -6.90 -15.01 -2.35
N ARG A 147 -8.17 -15.03 -1.92
CA ARG A 147 -8.54 -15.39 -0.56
C ARG A 147 -8.14 -16.83 -0.23
N ALA A 148 -8.47 -17.78 -1.11
CA ALA A 148 -8.11 -19.18 -0.90
C ALA A 148 -6.59 -19.38 -0.84
N ALA A 149 -5.83 -18.69 -1.68
CA ALA A 149 -4.36 -18.71 -1.64
C ALA A 149 -3.82 -18.12 -0.32
N GLY A 150 -4.40 -17.01 0.15
CA GLY A 150 -4.07 -16.40 1.44
C GLY A 150 -4.37 -17.31 2.63
N ASP A 151 -5.54 -17.94 2.64
CA ASP A 151 -5.95 -18.90 3.68
C ASP A 151 -5.00 -20.11 3.72
N ALA A 152 -4.62 -20.65 2.54
CA ALA A 152 -3.67 -21.75 2.43
C ALA A 152 -2.26 -21.35 2.91
N ALA A 153 -1.77 -20.17 2.52
CA ALA A 153 -0.48 -19.66 2.96
C ALA A 153 -0.46 -19.43 4.48
N GLY A 154 -1.54 -18.89 5.04
CA GLY A 154 -1.70 -18.70 6.49
C GLY A 154 -1.70 -20.01 7.25
N ALA A 155 -2.41 -21.03 6.76
CA ALA A 155 -2.42 -22.37 7.35
C ALA A 155 -1.02 -23.02 7.33
N ALA A 156 -0.32 -22.93 6.20
CA ALA A 156 1.04 -23.46 6.07
C ALA A 156 2.03 -22.77 7.01
N ALA A 157 1.96 -21.43 7.11
CA ALA A 157 2.79 -20.67 8.04
C ALA A 157 2.48 -21.02 9.50
N GLY A 158 1.20 -21.20 9.85
CA GLY A 158 0.78 -21.63 11.18
C GLY A 158 1.30 -23.03 11.55
N ALA A 159 1.23 -23.98 10.61
CA ALA A 159 1.78 -25.33 10.81
C ALA A 159 3.29 -25.30 11.04
N ALA A 160 4.04 -24.60 10.17
CA ALA A 160 5.49 -24.48 10.29
C ALA A 160 5.93 -23.80 11.60
N ALA A 161 5.20 -22.76 12.05
CA ALA A 161 5.46 -22.12 13.33
C ALA A 161 5.19 -23.06 14.52
N GLY A 162 4.12 -23.88 14.43
CA GLY A 162 3.81 -24.90 15.42
C GLY A 162 4.90 -25.98 15.53
N ASP A 163 5.37 -26.49 14.40
CA ASP A 163 6.43 -27.49 14.34
C ASP A 163 7.75 -26.95 14.92
N ALA A 164 8.13 -25.72 14.57
CA ALA A 164 9.33 -25.07 15.07
C ALA A 164 9.26 -24.79 16.58
N ALA A 165 8.12 -24.32 17.08
CA ALA A 165 7.90 -24.10 18.50
C ALA A 165 7.94 -25.42 19.28
N GLY A 166 7.35 -26.48 18.72
CA GLY A 166 7.41 -27.84 19.26
C GLY A 166 8.84 -28.35 19.41
N ALA A 167 9.64 -28.26 18.34
CA ALA A 167 11.04 -28.69 18.35
C ALA A 167 11.88 -27.92 19.38
N ALA A 168 11.76 -26.58 19.42
CA ALA A 168 12.50 -25.75 20.37
C ALA A 168 12.12 -26.04 21.83
N ALA A 169 10.82 -26.29 22.10
CA ALA A 169 10.37 -26.67 23.43
C ALA A 169 10.93 -28.03 23.88
N TRP A 170 10.99 -29.01 22.97
CA TRP A 170 11.60 -30.32 23.24
C TRP A 170 13.11 -30.23 23.49
N ASP A 171 13.84 -29.46 22.69
CA ASP A 171 15.30 -29.27 22.87
C ASP A 171 15.61 -28.56 24.19
N ALA A 172 14.86 -27.51 24.54
CA ALA A 172 15.01 -26.79 25.80
C ALA A 172 14.67 -27.67 27.01
N ALA A 173 13.60 -28.47 26.93
CA ALA A 173 13.23 -29.44 27.97
C ALA A 173 14.33 -30.49 28.18
N GLY A 174 14.92 -31.00 27.10
CA GLY A 174 16.04 -31.95 27.15
C GLY A 174 17.30 -31.36 27.79
N ALA A 175 17.65 -30.11 27.44
CA ALA A 175 18.78 -29.41 28.04
C ALA A 175 18.57 -29.15 29.56
N ALA A 176 17.37 -28.76 29.96
CA ALA A 176 17.01 -28.54 31.36
C ALA A 176 17.04 -29.83 32.19
N ALA A 177 16.49 -30.93 31.65
CA ALA A 177 16.53 -32.25 32.29
C ALA A 177 17.97 -32.76 32.46
N GLY A 178 18.84 -32.54 31.46
CA GLY A 178 20.26 -32.87 31.53
C GLY A 178 21.02 -32.08 32.59
N ALA A 179 20.71 -30.79 32.78
CA ALA A 179 21.31 -29.95 33.80
C ALA A 179 20.87 -30.32 35.23
N ALA A 180 19.61 -30.74 35.42
CA ALA A 180 19.05 -31.12 36.72
C ALA A 180 19.56 -32.50 37.24
N ALA A 181 20.12 -33.33 36.36
CA ALA A 181 20.60 -34.67 36.69
C ALA A 181 21.87 -34.71 37.57
N GLY A 182 22.48 -33.56 37.91
CA GLY A 182 23.75 -33.51 38.64
C GLY A 182 23.73 -33.05 40.11
N ALA A 183 22.65 -32.43 40.64
CA ALA A 183 22.71 -31.82 41.97
C ALA A 183 21.35 -31.68 42.68
N ALA A 184 21.36 -31.90 44.01
CA ALA A 184 20.38 -31.51 45.05
C ALA A 184 19.13 -32.38 45.32
N ARG A 185 18.69 -32.33 46.61
CA ARG A 185 17.48 -32.97 47.19
C ARG A 185 16.20 -32.28 46.69
N ASP A 186 15.14 -33.07 46.57
CA ASP A 186 13.96 -32.88 45.71
C ASP A 186 13.33 -31.46 45.68
N ALA A 187 13.09 -30.82 46.83
CA ALA A 187 12.39 -29.51 46.84
C ALA A 187 13.20 -28.33 46.23
N ALA A 188 14.54 -28.34 46.36
CA ALA A 188 15.38 -27.32 45.73
C ALA A 188 15.49 -27.54 44.21
N ARG A 189 15.39 -28.79 43.78
CA ARG A 189 15.34 -29.19 42.38
C ARG A 189 14.04 -28.73 41.72
N ASP A 190 12.91 -28.83 42.42
CA ASP A 190 11.61 -28.39 41.90
C ASP A 190 11.55 -26.87 41.69
N ALA A 191 12.00 -26.08 42.68
CA ALA A 191 12.04 -24.62 42.57
C ALA A 191 13.02 -24.13 41.49
N ALA A 192 14.21 -24.74 41.41
CA ALA A 192 15.18 -24.43 40.36
C ALA A 192 14.68 -24.86 38.97
N GLY A 193 13.99 -26.01 38.89
CA GLY A 193 13.35 -26.48 37.67
C GLY A 193 12.26 -25.54 37.18
N ALA A 194 11.37 -25.09 38.07
CA ALA A 194 10.32 -24.11 37.72
C ALA A 194 10.92 -22.79 37.19
N ALA A 195 11.93 -22.26 37.88
CA ALA A 195 12.61 -21.03 37.43
C ALA A 195 13.33 -21.21 36.08
N ALA A 196 13.91 -22.39 35.83
CA ALA A 196 14.53 -22.72 34.55
C ALA A 196 13.49 -22.84 33.42
N TRP A 197 12.32 -23.43 33.70
CA TRP A 197 11.19 -23.51 32.77
C TRP A 197 10.63 -22.14 32.40
N ASP A 198 10.44 -21.26 33.39
CA ASP A 198 9.98 -19.89 33.15
C ASP A 198 11.01 -19.09 32.31
N ALA A 199 12.30 -19.23 32.62
CA ALA A 199 13.38 -18.59 31.86
C ALA A 199 13.49 -19.13 30.42
N ALA A 200 13.34 -20.43 30.22
CA ALA A 200 13.30 -21.06 28.91
C ALA A 200 12.09 -20.57 28.09
N GLY A 201 10.92 -20.49 28.72
CA GLY A 201 9.71 -19.95 28.11
C GLY A 201 9.85 -18.49 27.68
N ALA A 202 10.46 -17.65 28.52
CA ALA A 202 10.74 -16.25 28.20
C ALA A 202 11.73 -16.11 27.04
N ALA A 203 12.82 -16.89 27.03
CA ALA A 203 13.81 -16.89 25.96
C ALA A 203 13.22 -17.37 24.63
N ALA A 204 12.41 -18.43 24.65
CA ALA A 204 11.69 -18.92 23.48
C ALA A 204 10.71 -17.87 22.94
N GLY A 205 9.96 -17.20 23.82
CA GLY A 205 9.04 -16.12 23.45
C GLY A 205 9.75 -14.92 22.80
N ALA A 206 10.91 -14.51 23.33
CA ALA A 206 11.70 -13.44 22.75
C ALA A 206 12.26 -13.81 21.37
N ALA A 207 12.80 -15.03 21.21
CA ALA A 207 13.31 -15.53 19.94
C ALA A 207 12.19 -15.61 18.87
N ALA A 208 11.01 -16.12 19.24
CA ALA A 208 9.84 -16.15 18.36
C ALA A 208 9.38 -14.73 17.94
N GLY A 209 9.39 -13.78 18.87
CA GLY A 209 9.08 -12.38 18.60
C GLY A 209 10.04 -11.76 17.58
N ALA A 210 11.34 -11.96 17.75
CA ALA A 210 12.38 -11.48 16.83
C ALA A 210 12.27 -12.11 15.44
N ALA A 211 12.05 -13.43 15.38
CA ALA A 211 11.86 -14.15 14.12
C ALA A 211 10.64 -13.64 13.34
N ARG A 212 9.52 -13.37 14.03
CA ARG A 212 8.32 -12.79 13.41
C ARG A 212 8.57 -11.39 12.86
N TYR A 213 9.28 -10.55 13.59
CA TYR A 213 9.64 -9.21 13.11
C TYR A 213 10.53 -9.27 11.86
N ALA A 214 11.56 -10.12 11.88
CA ALA A 214 12.44 -10.33 10.72
C ALA A 214 11.67 -10.87 9.51
N ALA A 215 10.75 -11.82 9.72
CA ALA A 215 9.89 -12.34 8.65
C ALA A 215 8.99 -11.25 8.06
N TRP A 216 8.41 -10.37 8.89
CA TRP A 216 7.60 -9.24 8.41
C TRP A 216 8.42 -8.23 7.62
N ALA A 217 9.63 -7.90 8.08
CA ALA A 217 10.55 -7.02 7.35
C ALA A 217 10.97 -7.63 5.99
N ALA A 218 11.31 -8.93 5.97
CA ALA A 218 11.66 -9.64 4.74
C ALA A 218 10.47 -9.71 3.76
N ALA A 219 9.26 -9.95 4.27
CA ALA A 219 8.05 -9.91 3.46
C ALA A 219 7.87 -8.50 2.85
N GLY A 220 7.97 -7.44 3.65
CA GLY A 220 7.91 -6.06 3.15
C GLY A 220 8.93 -5.80 2.04
N ALA A 221 10.19 -6.21 2.23
CA ALA A 221 11.23 -6.08 1.21
C ALA A 221 10.91 -6.86 -0.09
N ALA A 222 10.30 -8.05 0.02
CA ALA A 222 9.88 -8.84 -1.14
C ALA A 222 8.71 -8.21 -1.92
N LEU A 223 7.83 -7.45 -1.24
CA LEU A 223 6.73 -6.73 -1.89
C LEU A 223 7.19 -5.41 -2.54
N GLN A 224 8.32 -4.85 -2.11
CA GLN A 224 8.75 -3.50 -2.49
C GLN A 224 8.83 -3.27 -4.01
N PRO A 225 9.40 -4.16 -4.83
CA PRO A 225 9.45 -3.94 -6.29
C PRO A 225 8.05 -3.83 -6.92
N THR A 226 7.08 -4.60 -6.44
CA THR A 226 5.68 -4.53 -6.88
C THR A 226 5.03 -3.22 -6.45
N VAL A 227 5.27 -2.79 -5.20
CA VAL A 227 4.78 -1.49 -4.70
C VAL A 227 5.35 -0.36 -5.54
N ASP A 228 6.66 -0.35 -5.80
CA ASP A 228 7.35 0.70 -6.55
C ASP A 228 6.80 0.83 -7.97
N ALA A 229 6.60 -0.30 -8.66
CA ALA A 229 6.04 -0.32 -10.01
C ALA A 229 4.59 0.18 -10.06
N LEU A 230 3.77 -0.17 -9.07
CA LEU A 230 2.38 0.30 -8.99
C LEU A 230 2.31 1.79 -8.64
N GLN A 231 3.24 2.30 -7.84
CA GLN A 231 3.35 3.74 -7.55
C GLN A 231 3.72 4.53 -8.80
N ASP A 232 4.69 4.06 -9.60
CA ASP A 232 5.05 4.71 -10.87
C ASP A 232 3.87 4.69 -11.84
N SER A 233 3.20 3.56 -11.97
CA SER A 233 1.99 3.44 -12.80
C SER A 233 0.86 4.36 -12.34
N ALA A 234 0.68 4.56 -11.03
CA ALA A 234 -0.33 5.47 -10.49
C ALA A 234 0.01 6.95 -10.75
N ILE A 235 1.30 7.33 -10.70
CA ILE A 235 1.77 8.67 -11.07
C ILE A 235 1.49 8.91 -12.57
N ASP A 236 1.80 7.94 -13.42
CA ASP A 236 1.54 8.02 -14.86
C ASP A 236 0.05 8.12 -15.16
N LEU A 237 -0.79 7.35 -14.45
CA LEU A 237 -2.24 7.44 -14.55
C LEU A 237 -2.74 8.83 -14.16
N LEU A 238 -2.26 9.40 -13.04
CA LEU A 238 -2.64 10.76 -12.64
C LEU A 238 -2.26 11.77 -13.71
N ARG A 239 -1.06 11.67 -14.28
CA ARG A 239 -0.61 12.54 -15.38
C ARG A 239 -1.56 12.45 -16.57
N GLN A 240 -1.90 11.24 -17.03
CA GLN A 240 -2.82 11.03 -18.14
C GLN A 240 -4.22 11.59 -17.85
N MET A 241 -4.73 11.41 -16.63
CA MET A 241 -6.03 11.96 -16.24
C MET A 241 -6.03 13.50 -16.24
N CYS A 242 -4.92 14.14 -15.86
CA CYS A 242 -4.81 15.60 -15.87
C CYS A 242 -4.79 16.17 -17.28
N THR A 243 -4.15 15.49 -18.25
CA THR A 243 -3.99 15.98 -19.63
C THR A 243 -5.14 15.61 -20.57
N LEU A 244 -6.23 15.00 -20.06
CA LEU A 244 -7.43 14.74 -20.87
C LEU A 244 -7.97 16.04 -21.45
N GLY A 245 -8.25 16.03 -22.76
CA GLY A 245 -8.78 17.18 -23.49
C GLY A 245 -7.72 18.14 -24.06
N GLU A 246 -6.47 18.12 -23.56
CA GLU A 246 -5.39 18.95 -24.12
C GLU A 246 -4.90 18.43 -25.49
N GLU A 247 -5.00 17.12 -25.74
CA GLU A 247 -4.63 16.51 -27.03
C GLU A 247 -5.61 16.84 -28.16
N ALA A 248 -6.87 17.17 -27.85
CA ALA A 248 -7.87 17.53 -28.85
C ALA A 248 -7.75 18.99 -29.36
N ALA A 249 -6.90 19.79 -28.72
CA ALA A 249 -6.68 21.20 -29.03
C ALA A 249 -5.39 21.49 -29.84
N ARG A 250 -4.67 20.44 -30.29
CA ARG A 250 -3.52 20.53 -31.19
C ARG A 250 -3.86 19.97 -32.57
#